data_AF-A0A0R1VQP5-F1
#
_entry.id   AF-A0A0R1VQP5-F1
#
_cell.length_a   1.000
_cell.length_b   1.000
_cell.length_c   1.000
_cell.angle_alpha   90.00
_cell.angle_beta   90.00
_cell.angle_gamma   90.00
#
_symmetry.space_group_name_H-M   'P 1'
#
loop_
_entity.id
_entity.type
_entity.pdbx_description
1 polymer ?
#
loop_
_entity_poly.entity_id
_entity_poly.type
_entity_poly.pdbx_seq_one_letter_code
_entity_poly.pdbx_strand_id
1 'polypeptide(L)'
;MLLKQIIISNYRQDQTAHAFLEFYLQLFRSGELDTLSTRDPQHQIIDINLFLIDVSSPTQEELLDTLVAHEQAELQALYHELAEHDPHINELRTLVDWQNWYRQMTADIAVKTAGSSWNHVQTR
;
A
#
# COMPACT_ATOMS: atom_id res chain seq x y z
N MET A 1 -8.01 -14.31 -18.55
CA MET A 1 -7.30 -13.01 -18.59
C MET A 1 -6.10 -13.16 -17.68
N LEU A 2 -4.87 -13.08 -18.20
CA LEU A 2 -3.69 -13.07 -17.35
C LEU A 2 -3.63 -11.69 -16.70
N LEU A 3 -3.72 -11.63 -15.37
CA LEU A 3 -3.47 -10.40 -14.62
C LEU A 3 -2.04 -9.94 -14.93
N LYS A 4 -1.86 -8.66 -15.25
CA LYS A 4 -0.53 -8.08 -15.45
C LYS A 4 0.22 -8.22 -14.13
N GLN A 5 1.27 -9.05 -14.10
CA GLN A 5 2.09 -9.20 -12.91
C GLN A 5 3.04 -8.00 -12.82
N ILE A 6 2.84 -7.16 -11.80
CA ILE A 6 3.74 -6.07 -11.48
C ILE A 6 4.88 -6.60 -10.62
N ILE A 7 6.11 -6.28 -11.03
CA ILE A 7 7.33 -6.70 -10.37
C ILE A 7 7.95 -5.47 -9.73
N ILE A 8 7.99 -5.41 -8.39
CA ILE A 8 8.44 -4.24 -7.64
C ILE A 8 9.90 -3.90 -7.93
N SER A 9 10.78 -4.90 -8.09
CA SER A 9 12.19 -4.65 -8.42
C SER A 9 12.40 -3.94 -9.77
N ASN A 10 11.38 -3.93 -10.65
CA ASN A 10 11.42 -3.20 -11.92
C ASN A 10 10.84 -1.78 -11.84
N TYR A 11 10.69 -1.19 -10.65
CA TYR A 11 10.07 0.13 -10.46
C TYR A 11 10.70 1.28 -11.24
N ARG A 12 11.94 1.17 -11.70
CA ARG A 12 12.58 2.17 -12.57
C ARG A 12 12.00 2.20 -13.99
N GLN A 13 11.38 1.11 -14.42
CA GLN A 13 10.86 0.91 -15.78
C GLN A 13 9.35 0.69 -15.79
N ASP A 14 8.75 0.27 -14.68
CA ASP A 14 7.31 0.10 -14.54
C ASP A 14 6.70 1.23 -13.70
N GLN A 15 5.85 2.04 -14.33
CA GLN A 15 5.19 3.20 -13.71
C GLN A 15 4.27 2.80 -12.55
N THR A 16 3.62 1.64 -12.63
CA THR A 16 2.73 1.17 -11.57
C THR A 16 3.54 0.81 -10.33
N ALA A 17 4.65 0.08 -10.50
CA ALA A 17 5.55 -0.23 -9.40
C ALA A 17 6.18 1.04 -8.81
N HIS A 18 6.60 1.99 -9.65
CA HIS A 18 7.13 3.27 -9.18
C HIS A 18 6.12 4.04 -8.33
N ALA A 19 4.92 4.24 -8.88
CA ALA A 19 3.88 5.02 -8.23
C ALA A 19 3.41 4.37 -6.91
N PHE A 20 3.38 3.05 -6.84
CA PHE A 20 3.13 2.31 -5.59
C PHE A 20 4.16 2.63 -4.52
N LEU A 21 5.46 2.60 -4.85
CA LEU A 21 6.52 2.86 -3.88
C LEU A 21 6.52 4.32 -3.40
N GLU A 22 6.29 5.28 -4.31
CA GLU A 22 6.14 6.69 -3.93
C GLU A 22 4.95 6.89 -2.99
N PHE A 23 3.83 6.24 -3.31
CA PHE A 23 2.64 6.25 -2.48
C PHE A 23 2.91 5.66 -1.08
N TYR A 24 3.57 4.51 -1.01
CA TYR A 24 3.92 3.88 0.25
C TYR A 24 4.79 4.80 1.12
N LEU A 25 5.85 5.37 0.54
CA LEU A 25 6.73 6.31 1.25
C LEU A 25 5.98 7.55 1.72
N GLN A 26 5.00 8.03 0.97
CA GLN A 26 4.19 9.16 1.38
C GLN A 26 3.31 8.80 2.59
N LEU A 27 2.66 7.63 2.59
CA LEU A 27 1.87 7.17 3.73
C LEU A 27 2.73 6.98 4.99
N PHE A 28 3.93 6.41 4.82
CA PHE A 28 4.89 6.29 5.92
C PHE A 28 5.23 7.67 6.51
N ARG A 29 5.52 8.67 5.67
CA ARG A 29 5.84 10.04 6.11
C ARG A 29 4.66 10.76 6.74
N SER A 30 3.43 10.50 6.30
CA SER A 30 2.23 11.13 6.87
C SER A 30 1.71 10.41 8.12
N GLY A 31 2.19 9.20 8.40
CA GLY A 31 1.68 8.35 9.48
C GLY A 31 0.29 7.78 9.20
N GLU A 32 -0.18 7.82 7.94
CA GLU A 32 -1.53 7.40 7.55
C GLU A 32 -1.55 5.94 7.06
N LEU A 33 -0.84 5.02 7.74
CA LEU A 33 -0.74 3.61 7.33
C LEU A 33 -1.84 2.71 7.92
N ASP A 34 -2.66 3.22 8.83
CA ASP A 34 -3.66 2.43 9.56
C ASP A 34 -4.62 1.68 8.62
N THR A 35 -5.16 2.37 7.61
CA THR A 35 -6.09 1.73 6.67
C THR A 35 -5.37 0.68 5.82
N LEU A 36 -4.14 0.96 5.37
CA LEU A 36 -3.37 0.00 4.58
C LEU A 36 -3.05 -1.26 5.40
N SER A 37 -2.78 -1.09 6.70
CA SER A 37 -2.52 -2.18 7.65
C SER A 37 -3.71 -3.13 7.84
N THR A 38 -4.94 -2.68 7.57
CA THR A 38 -6.11 -3.58 7.58
C THR A 38 -6.11 -4.61 6.44
N ARG A 39 -5.24 -4.42 5.44
CA ARG A 39 -5.07 -5.29 4.27
C ARG A 39 -3.74 -6.04 4.27
N ASP A 40 -3.00 -5.99 5.37
CA ASP A 40 -1.69 -6.63 5.56
C ASP A 40 -1.77 -7.70 6.68
N PRO A 41 -2.42 -8.85 6.43
CA PRO A 41 -2.55 -9.94 7.40
C PRO A 41 -1.21 -10.58 7.80
N GLN A 42 -0.16 -10.37 7.01
CA GLN A 42 1.16 -10.96 7.21
C GLN A 42 2.16 -9.97 7.86
N HIS A 43 1.72 -8.75 8.18
CA HIS A 43 2.49 -7.69 8.84
C HIS A 43 3.71 -7.19 8.06
N GLN A 44 3.71 -7.25 6.73
CA GLN A 44 4.80 -6.74 5.89
C GLN A 44 5.06 -5.24 6.11
N ILE A 45 4.03 -4.45 6.39
CA ILE A 45 4.14 -3.02 6.69
C ILE A 45 5.01 -2.79 7.93
N ILE A 46 4.97 -3.68 8.92
CA ILE A 46 5.79 -3.54 10.14
C ILE A 46 7.27 -3.67 9.77
N ASP A 47 7.63 -4.70 9.01
CA ASP A 47 9.02 -4.96 8.62
C ASP A 47 9.57 -3.82 7.75
N ILE A 48 8.79 -3.40 6.73
CA ILE A 48 9.16 -2.28 5.87
C ILE A 48 9.33 -0.98 6.69
N ASN A 49 8.45 -0.72 7.64
CA ASN A 49 8.53 0.50 8.46
C ASN A 49 9.71 0.49 9.42
N LEU A 50 10.04 -0.65 10.03
CA LEU A 50 11.22 -0.79 10.88
C LEU A 50 12.48 -0.45 10.10
N PHE A 51 12.60 -0.96 8.87
CA PHE A 51 13.69 -0.60 7.98
C PHE A 51 13.73 0.91 7.67
N LEU A 52 12.58 1.51 7.33
CA LEU A 52 12.50 2.94 6.98
C LEU A 52 12.80 3.88 8.14
N ILE A 53 12.61 3.43 9.39
CA ILE A 53 12.99 4.18 10.59
C ILE A 53 14.52 4.24 10.75
N ASP A 54 15.20 3.15 10.42
CA ASP A 54 16.65 3.01 10.61
C ASP A 54 17.48 3.58 9.45
N VAL A 55 16.88 3.70 8.26
CA VAL A 55 17.59 4.15 7.07
C VAL A 55 17.72 5.68 7.03
N SER A 56 18.93 6.17 6.74
CA SER A 56 19.19 7.57 6.41
C SER A 56 19.59 7.69 4.95
N SER A 57 18.71 8.27 4.14
CA SER A 57 18.95 8.54 2.71
C SER A 57 18.76 10.04 2.43
N PRO A 58 19.70 10.71 1.74
CA PRO A 58 19.60 12.15 1.49
C PRO A 58 18.57 12.51 0.40
N THR A 59 18.22 11.57 -0.48
CA THR A 59 17.23 11.79 -1.54
C THR A 59 16.13 10.72 -1.55
N GLN A 60 14.98 11.06 -2.16
CA GLN A 60 13.88 10.13 -2.36
C GLN A 60 14.25 8.97 -3.30
N GLU A 61 15.04 9.23 -4.34
CA GLU A 61 15.46 8.17 -5.26
C GLU A 61 16.38 7.15 -4.59
N GLU A 62 17.36 7.60 -3.80
CA GLU A 62 18.23 6.71 -3.03
C GLU A 62 17.45 5.95 -1.95
N LEU A 63 16.44 6.58 -1.35
CA LEU A 63 15.55 5.90 -0.41
C LEU A 63 14.76 4.78 -1.10
N LEU A 64 14.22 5.03 -2.30
CA LEU A 64 13.52 4.01 -3.09
C LEU A 64 14.45 2.86 -3.48
N ASP A 65 15.67 3.17 -3.92
CA ASP A 65 16.69 2.15 -4.22
C ASP A 65 16.99 1.27 -3.02
N THR A 66 17.25 1.90 -1.88
CA THR A 66 17.65 1.20 -0.65
C THR A 66 16.49 0.37 -0.12
N LEU A 67 15.28 0.91 -0.16
CA LEU A 67 14.05 0.21 0.20
C LEU A 67 13.81 -1.02 -0.67
N VAL A 68 13.87 -0.89 -1.99
CA VAL A 68 13.65 -2.02 -2.90
C VAL A 68 14.77 -3.06 -2.79
N ALA A 69 16.01 -2.65 -2.53
CA ALA A 69 17.12 -3.58 -2.38
C ALA A 69 17.04 -4.45 -1.12
N HIS A 70 16.45 -3.93 -0.04
CA HIS A 70 16.39 -4.60 1.26
C HIS A 70 15.05 -5.30 1.52
N GLU A 71 13.94 -4.63 1.21
CA GLU A 71 12.57 -5.06 1.55
C GLU A 71 11.79 -5.52 0.30
N GLN A 72 12.49 -6.06 -0.70
CA GLN A 72 11.89 -6.44 -1.98
C GLN A 72 10.76 -7.45 -1.80
N ALA A 73 10.97 -8.45 -0.94
CA ALA A 73 10.05 -9.57 -0.78
C ALA A 73 8.76 -9.10 -0.09
N GLU A 74 8.92 -8.28 0.93
CA GLU A 74 7.88 -7.69 1.76
C GLU A 74 7.03 -6.71 0.93
N LEU A 75 7.69 -5.82 0.17
CA LEU A 75 7.00 -4.92 -0.76
C LEU A 75 6.25 -5.67 -1.86
N GLN A 76 6.85 -6.73 -2.40
CA GLN A 76 6.23 -7.54 -3.44
C GLN A 76 5.02 -8.32 -2.90
N ALA A 77 5.12 -8.85 -1.68
CA ALA A 77 4.03 -9.54 -1.00
C ALA A 77 2.88 -8.58 -0.70
N LEU A 78 3.17 -7.42 -0.11
CA LEU A 78 2.18 -6.38 0.15
C LEU A 78 1.48 -5.96 -1.15
N TYR A 79 2.23 -5.68 -2.22
CA TYR A 79 1.64 -5.34 -3.51
C TYR A 79 0.71 -6.45 -4.03
N HIS A 80 1.14 -7.71 -3.91
CA HIS A 80 0.37 -8.86 -4.37
C HIS A 80 -0.94 -9.00 -3.61
N GLU A 81 -0.92 -8.88 -2.28
CA GLU A 81 -2.11 -8.95 -1.43
C GLU A 81 -3.11 -7.84 -1.79
N LEU A 82 -2.63 -6.62 -2.00
CA LEU A 82 -3.47 -5.52 -2.47
C LEU A 82 -4.09 -5.84 -3.85
N ALA A 83 -3.32 -6.40 -4.79
CA ALA A 83 -3.78 -6.71 -6.14
C ALA A 83 -4.74 -7.90 -6.19
N GLU A 84 -4.63 -8.85 -5.26
CA GLU A 84 -5.59 -9.93 -5.08
C GLU A 84 -6.94 -9.40 -4.57
N HIS A 85 -6.90 -8.42 -3.66
CA HIS A 85 -8.11 -7.76 -3.14
C HIS A 85 -8.75 -6.79 -4.14
N ASP A 86 -7.95 -6.04 -4.89
CA ASP A 86 -8.40 -5.08 -5.88
C ASP A 86 -7.50 -5.12 -7.13
N PRO A 87 -7.88 -5.91 -8.16
CA PRO A 87 -7.10 -6.03 -9.37
C PRO A 87 -6.91 -4.72 -10.17
N HIS A 88 -7.75 -3.70 -9.93
CA HIS A 88 -7.65 -2.40 -10.62
C HIS A 88 -6.36 -1.66 -10.26
N ILE A 89 -5.71 -1.96 -9.12
CA ILE A 89 -4.47 -1.30 -8.73
C ILE A 89 -3.32 -1.52 -9.73
N ASN A 90 -3.40 -2.56 -10.57
CA ASN A 90 -2.46 -2.83 -11.65
C ASN A 90 -2.49 -1.77 -12.77
N GLU A 91 -3.51 -0.91 -12.78
CA GLU A 91 -3.71 0.16 -13.75
C GLU A 91 -3.33 1.54 -13.19
N LEU A 92 -3.05 1.66 -11.88
CA LEU A 92 -2.71 2.92 -11.22
C LEU A 92 -1.24 3.27 -11.47
N ARG A 93 -1.00 4.30 -12.27
CA ARG A 93 0.35 4.64 -12.77
C ARG A 93 0.93 5.92 -12.19
N THR A 94 0.16 6.63 -11.38
CA THR A 94 0.57 7.89 -10.76
C THR A 94 0.29 7.88 -9.27
N LEU A 95 1.06 8.66 -8.52
CA LEU A 95 0.83 8.87 -7.10
C LEU A 95 -0.62 9.31 -6.79
N VAL A 96 -1.20 10.14 -7.66
CA VAL A 96 -2.57 10.63 -7.51
C VAL A 96 -3.59 9.51 -7.67
N ASP A 97 -3.37 8.57 -8.59
CA ASP A 97 -4.24 7.40 -8.77
C ASP A 97 -4.26 6.54 -7.50
N TRP A 98 -3.09 6.28 -6.92
CA TRP A 98 -2.94 5.54 -5.67
C TRP A 98 -3.59 6.27 -4.49
N GLN A 99 -3.41 7.58 -4.36
CA GLN A 99 -4.07 8.38 -3.33
C GLN A 99 -5.61 8.37 -3.48
N ASN A 100 -6.12 8.41 -4.71
CA ASN A 100 -7.56 8.34 -4.96
C ASN A 100 -8.12 6.99 -4.54
N TRP A 101 -7.45 5.91 -4.95
CA TRP A 101 -7.79 4.55 -4.53
C TRP A 101 -7.76 4.40 -3.00
N TYR A 102 -6.72 4.88 -2.34
CA TYR A 102 -6.59 4.80 -0.88
C TYR A 102 -7.70 5.54 -0.14
N ARG A 103 -8.10 6.72 -0.63
CA ARG A 103 -9.23 7.48 -0.07
C ARG A 103 -10.55 6.73 -0.23
N GLN A 104 -10.78 6.10 -1.37
CA GLN A 104 -11.98 5.27 -1.60
C GLN A 104 -12.00 4.07 -0.65
N MET A 105 -10.88 3.35 -0.54
CA MET A 105 -10.74 2.22 0.38
C MET A 105 -11.01 2.64 1.84
N THR A 106 -10.46 3.78 2.27
CA THR A 106 -10.67 4.33 3.61
C THR A 106 -12.14 4.66 3.87
N ALA A 107 -12.81 5.29 2.88
CA ALA A 107 -14.24 5.59 2.98
C ALA A 107 -15.09 4.31 3.08
N ASP A 108 -14.78 3.28 2.30
CA ASP A 108 -15.49 2.00 2.33
C ASP A 108 -15.36 1.29 3.67
N ILE A 109 -14.18 1.32 4.28
CA ILE A 109 -13.95 0.77 5.62
C ILE A 109 -14.73 1.58 6.67
N ALA A 110 -14.70 2.91 6.59
CA ALA A 110 -15.46 3.76 7.51
C ALA A 110 -16.98 3.48 7.44
N VAL A 111 -17.53 3.31 6.23
CA VAL A 111 -18.94 2.95 6.02
C VAL A 111 -19.26 1.56 6.59
N LYS A 112 -18.40 0.55 6.38
CA LYS A 112 -18.60 -0.80 6.94
C LYS A 112 -18.59 -0.83 8.46
N THR A 113 -17.70 -0.06 9.08
CA THR A 113 -17.62 0.07 10.55
C THR A 113 -18.85 0.79 11.11
N ALA A 114 -19.29 1.87 10.45
CA ALA A 114 -20.50 2.60 10.85
C ALA A 114 -21.78 1.74 10.68
N GLY A 115 -21.92 1.05 9.55
CA GLY A 115 -23.09 0.19 9.25
C GLY A 115 -23.20 -1.04 10.16
N SER A 116 -22.07 -1.62 10.58
CA SER A 116 -22.07 -2.73 11.56
C SER A 116 -22.51 -2.31 12.96
N SER A 117 -22.31 -1.05 13.32
CA SER A 117 -22.71 -0.49 14.63
C SER A 117 -24.22 -0.36 14.80
N TRP A 118 -24.97 -0.19 13.71
CA TRP A 118 -26.44 -0.01 13.77
C TRP A 118 -27.25 -1.33 13.82
N ASN A 119 -26.68 -2.45 13.38
CA ASN A 119 -27.41 -3.73 13.32
C ASN A 119 -27.46 -4.50 14.65
N HIS A 120 -26.79 -4.03 15.71
CA HIS A 120 -26.79 -4.70 17.03
C HIS A 120 -27.78 -4.13 18.06
N VAL A 121 -28.63 -3.14 17.70
CA VAL A 121 -29.53 -2.46 18.65
C VAL A 121 -31.03 -2.58 18.30
N GLN A 122 -31.44 -3.68 17.67
CA GLN A 122 -32.86 -4.01 17.54
C GLN A 122 -33.17 -5.44 17.97
N THR A 123 -33.14 -5.67 19.28
CA THR A 123 -34.01 -6.68 19.92
C THR A 123 -34.58 -6.10 21.21
N ARG A 124 -35.80 -5.57 21.13
CA ARG A 124 -36.77 -5.54 22.23
C ARG A 124 -38.16 -5.66 21.67
#